data_AF-A0A6M1NEY3-F1
#
_entry.id   AF-A0A6M1NEY3-F1
#
_cell.length_a   1.000
_cell.length_b   1.000
_cell.length_c   1.000
_cell.angle_alpha   90.00
_cell.angle_beta   90.00
_cell.angle_gamma   90.00
#
_symmetry.space_group_name_H-M   'P 1'
#
loop_
_entity.id
_entity.type
_entity.pdbx_description
1 polymer ?
#
loop_
_entity_poly.entity_id
_entity_poly.type
_entity_poly.pdbx_seq_one_letter_code
_entity_poly.pdbx_strand_id
1 'polypeptide(L)'
;MDKLFFQLTVFFCFFGGSSVFAKIRLPDLISDKMVLQRNITLDIWGWGDVGEKVTVRFQREHYYTEAGPDGKWTVQLPPQAAGGPYIMEVNEIVIRDILIGDVWLASGQSNMETPIARLTDRYPEINASNNHMIRHFKVPTQNTVESVQGDIPRGGKWHSAVASEVMNWTALAYFYAQEAYDHTKVPVGMLVSSLGGSAIESWISQEHLKEFPDLLVDQEAIDSLKIVGTDRGAGKWNTSDWNDTDWQTTTVPGLWRTQGLDSKGVVYYRRDFDIPPYMDGRHAKLLLGMLIDSDSVFVNGHFVGSTSYQYPPRKYDIPAGVLRAGKNNVTVRLMANNGNGGFVEDKPYKIIGDDMEVDLTGEWRYRVGLDLDEINGYKKRLSNFKAAGSGLYNGMIYPIRNYRMRGAIWYQGETNAGRPQYYQTYLESLIRNWRELYQAPELPFLIVQLPNYLEKSDEPQESGWAEIREAQLKATQEVPNTALAVAYDVGEWNDIHPLNKKDIAHRLFLGARRISYGEKLISSGPIYQDMKIEGDKIALSFTEIGGGLRSRDGALRHFAIAGEDQKFVWADAVIQGNTVIVSNADIKKPIAVRYGWSNNPEDANLENNAGLLASPFRTDDW
;
A
#
# COMPACT_ATOMS: atom_id res chain seq x y z
N MET A 1 -31.87 -27.29 79.28
CA MET A 1 -32.67 -26.13 78.82
C MET A 1 -31.68 -25.14 78.26
N ASP A 2 -31.55 -25.23 76.95
CA ASP A 2 -30.34 -24.94 76.20
C ASP A 2 -30.24 -23.47 75.81
N LYS A 3 -29.05 -22.90 75.98
CA LYS A 3 -28.65 -21.61 75.39
C LYS A 3 -28.14 -21.88 73.98
N LEU A 4 -28.92 -21.51 72.97
CA LEU A 4 -28.55 -21.61 71.57
C LEU A 4 -27.67 -20.41 71.18
N PHE A 5 -26.41 -20.69 70.83
CA PHE A 5 -25.46 -19.73 70.27
C PHE A 5 -25.82 -19.41 68.80
N PHE A 6 -25.94 -18.13 68.46
CA PHE A 6 -26.08 -17.66 67.08
C PHE A 6 -24.66 -17.45 66.50
N GLN A 7 -24.19 -18.33 65.62
CA GLN A 7 -22.96 -18.12 64.86
C GLN A 7 -23.27 -17.27 63.63
N LEU A 8 -22.71 -16.06 63.59
CA LEU A 8 -22.73 -15.17 62.44
C LEU A 8 -21.54 -15.53 61.53
N THR A 9 -21.78 -16.28 60.45
CA THR A 9 -20.75 -16.58 59.45
C THR A 9 -20.65 -15.40 58.49
N VAL A 10 -19.63 -14.55 58.68
CA VAL A 10 -19.24 -13.51 57.72
C VAL A 10 -18.48 -14.17 56.58
N PHE A 11 -19.10 -14.24 55.40
CA PHE A 11 -18.46 -14.70 54.17
C PHE A 11 -17.60 -13.56 53.61
N PHE A 12 -16.30 -13.57 53.90
CA PHE A 12 -15.34 -12.65 53.30
C PHE A 12 -15.04 -13.13 51.88
N CYS A 13 -15.78 -12.62 50.89
CA CYS A 13 -15.43 -12.79 49.48
C CYS A 13 -14.12 -12.03 49.21
N PHE A 14 -13.00 -12.75 49.23
CA PHE A 14 -11.75 -12.31 48.62
C PHE A 14 -11.99 -12.18 47.11
N PHE A 15 -12.34 -10.98 46.64
CA PHE A 15 -12.09 -10.59 45.26
C PHE A 15 -10.56 -10.51 45.12
N GLY A 16 -9.95 -11.63 44.72
CA GLY A 16 -8.62 -11.61 44.14
C GLY A 16 -8.71 -10.79 42.86
N GLY A 17 -8.43 -9.49 42.98
CA GLY A 17 -8.20 -8.64 41.82
C GLY A 17 -6.98 -9.17 41.10
N SER A 18 -7.20 -10.00 40.09
CA SER A 18 -6.20 -10.27 39.08
C SER A 18 -5.81 -8.91 38.50
N SER A 19 -4.65 -8.39 38.89
CA SER A 19 -4.03 -7.29 38.18
C SER A 19 -3.79 -7.80 36.76
N VAL A 20 -4.71 -7.48 35.85
CA VAL A 20 -4.48 -7.61 34.42
C VAL A 20 -3.41 -6.57 34.14
N PHE A 21 -2.13 -6.96 34.24
CA PHE A 21 -1.05 -6.17 33.67
C PHE A 21 -1.31 -6.21 32.16
N ALA A 22 -1.91 -5.14 31.65
CA ALA A 22 -1.94 -4.88 30.23
C ALA A 22 -0.51 -4.89 29.70
N LYS A 23 -0.35 -5.41 28.49
CA LYS A 23 0.95 -5.81 27.96
C LYS A 23 1.37 -4.82 26.90
N ILE A 24 2.48 -4.11 27.15
CA ILE A 24 3.16 -3.31 26.12
C ILE A 24 3.33 -4.13 24.84
N ARG A 25 3.06 -3.50 23.72
CA ARG A 25 3.14 -4.08 22.39
C ARG A 25 4.15 -3.29 21.55
N LEU A 26 5.14 -3.97 21.00
CA LEU A 26 6.08 -3.40 20.04
C LEU A 26 5.65 -3.72 18.59
N PRO A 27 6.02 -2.87 17.61
CA PRO A 27 5.93 -3.20 16.20
C PRO A 27 6.94 -4.32 15.88
N ASP A 28 6.68 -5.13 14.85
CA ASP A 28 7.60 -6.22 14.46
C ASP A 28 8.98 -5.70 14.01
N LEU A 29 9.07 -4.42 13.62
CA LEU A 29 10.33 -3.73 13.31
C LEU A 29 11.27 -3.60 14.52
N ILE A 30 10.73 -3.45 15.72
CA ILE A 30 11.50 -3.35 16.96
C ILE A 30 11.51 -4.73 17.60
N SER A 31 12.44 -5.56 17.14
CA SER A 31 12.54 -6.97 17.51
C SER A 31 13.98 -7.46 17.45
N ASP A 32 14.20 -8.72 17.86
CA ASP A 32 15.53 -9.33 17.87
C ASP A 32 16.23 -9.18 16.52
N LYS A 33 17.57 -9.07 16.54
CA LYS A 33 18.43 -8.94 15.34
C LYS A 33 18.29 -7.64 14.55
N MET A 34 17.52 -6.65 15.03
CA MET A 34 17.34 -5.37 14.34
C MET A 34 18.65 -4.56 14.21
N VAL A 35 18.66 -3.63 13.23
CA VAL A 35 19.75 -2.65 13.06
C VAL A 35 19.17 -1.25 13.18
N LEU A 36 19.64 -0.48 14.15
CA LEU A 36 19.28 0.93 14.31
C LEU A 36 20.30 1.83 13.59
N GLN A 37 19.81 2.92 13.01
CA GLN A 37 20.67 3.90 12.32
C GLN A 37 21.62 4.59 13.32
N ARG A 38 22.92 4.57 13.02
CA ARG A 38 23.96 5.28 13.79
C ARG A 38 23.91 6.78 13.60
N ASN A 39 24.53 7.51 14.54
CA ASN A 39 24.81 8.95 14.48
C ASN A 39 23.58 9.87 14.30
N ILE A 40 22.39 9.39 14.66
CA ILE A 40 21.14 10.16 14.65
C ILE A 40 20.32 9.79 15.89
N THR A 41 19.46 10.70 16.35
CA THR A 41 18.46 10.39 17.38
C THR A 41 17.54 9.27 16.89
N LEU A 42 17.26 8.30 17.75
CA LEU A 42 16.49 7.11 17.41
C LEU A 42 15.17 7.09 18.16
N ASP A 43 14.09 6.79 17.46
CA ASP A 43 12.77 6.62 18.06
C ASP A 43 12.55 5.13 18.38
N ILE A 44 12.20 4.83 19.64
CA ILE A 44 11.67 3.52 20.06
C ILE A 44 10.22 3.75 20.45
N TRP A 45 9.30 3.01 19.84
CA TRP A 45 7.87 3.26 19.99
C TRP A 45 7.07 1.97 20.13
N GLY A 46 5.84 2.10 20.59
CA GLY A 46 4.92 0.99 20.70
C GLY A 46 3.53 1.43 21.13
N TRP A 47 2.77 0.47 21.63
CA TRP A 47 1.42 0.65 22.13
C TRP A 47 1.31 0.10 23.55
N GLY A 48 0.39 0.65 24.32
CA GLY A 48 0.05 0.27 25.69
C GLY A 48 -1.29 0.87 26.10
N ASP A 49 -1.76 0.53 27.29
CA ASP A 49 -2.97 1.13 27.86
C ASP A 49 -2.74 2.61 28.17
N VAL A 50 -3.79 3.43 28.11
CA VAL A 50 -3.68 4.88 28.38
C VAL A 50 -3.10 5.13 29.78
N GLY A 51 -1.99 5.87 29.86
CA GLY A 51 -1.26 6.17 31.08
C GLY A 51 -0.33 5.05 31.57
N GLU A 52 -0.18 3.96 30.80
CA GLU A 52 0.74 2.88 31.13
C GLU A 52 2.20 3.37 31.10
N LYS A 53 2.94 3.12 32.18
CA LYS A 53 4.34 3.52 32.32
C LYS A 53 5.25 2.60 31.52
N VAL A 54 6.13 3.20 30.73
CA VAL A 54 7.10 2.50 29.89
C VAL A 54 8.51 2.89 30.30
N THR A 55 9.32 1.88 30.58
CA THR A 55 10.76 2.01 30.81
C THR A 55 11.52 1.34 29.69
N VAL A 56 12.42 2.08 29.03
CA VAL A 56 13.35 1.55 28.04
C VAL A 56 14.75 1.59 28.62
N ARG A 57 15.45 0.45 28.65
CA ARG A 57 16.86 0.36 29.06
C ARG A 57 17.72 0.00 27.87
N PHE A 58 18.69 0.85 27.55
CA PHE A 58 19.61 0.63 26.44
C PHE A 58 21.00 1.17 26.78
N GLN A 59 22.05 0.35 26.55
CA GLN A 59 23.45 0.69 26.83
C GLN A 59 23.71 1.30 28.23
N ARG A 60 23.08 0.71 29.27
CA ARG A 60 23.14 1.12 30.70
C ARG A 60 22.34 2.37 31.07
N GLU A 61 21.76 3.05 30.10
CA GLU A 61 20.88 4.19 30.33
C GLU A 61 19.41 3.75 30.45
N HIS A 62 18.65 4.49 31.25
CA HIS A 62 17.22 4.32 31.44
C HIS A 62 16.46 5.51 30.89
N TYR A 63 15.41 5.23 30.15
CA TYR A 63 14.51 6.20 29.57
C TYR A 63 13.08 5.87 29.99
N TYR A 64 12.28 6.89 30.22
CA TYR A 64 10.93 6.75 30.77
C TYR A 64 9.93 7.52 29.90
N THR A 65 8.77 6.93 29.68
CA THR A 65 7.63 7.58 29.03
C THR A 65 6.33 6.95 29.53
N GLU A 66 5.19 7.44 29.07
CA GLU A 66 3.88 6.86 29.33
C GLU A 66 3.08 6.79 28.03
N ALA A 67 2.21 5.79 27.90
CA ALA A 67 1.32 5.71 26.74
C ALA A 67 0.26 6.81 26.78
N GLY A 68 0.16 7.56 25.69
CA GLY A 68 -0.75 8.69 25.55
C GLY A 68 -2.22 8.28 25.43
N PRO A 69 -3.13 9.26 25.28
CA PRO A 69 -4.57 9.01 25.13
C PRO A 69 -4.95 8.15 23.92
N ASP A 70 -4.08 8.06 22.91
CA ASP A 70 -4.26 7.21 21.73
C ASP A 70 -3.63 5.81 21.88
N GLY A 71 -3.16 5.48 23.09
CA GLY A 71 -2.52 4.21 23.42
C GLY A 71 -1.13 4.04 22.81
N LYS A 72 -0.49 5.10 22.30
CA LYS A 72 0.87 5.05 21.74
C LYS A 72 1.88 5.67 22.70
N TRP A 73 3.11 5.19 22.64
CA TRP A 73 4.24 5.77 23.35
C TRP A 73 5.47 5.81 22.47
N THR A 74 6.37 6.77 22.75
CA THR A 74 7.68 6.90 22.10
C THR A 74 8.71 7.34 23.13
N VAL A 75 9.94 6.83 22.98
CA VAL A 75 11.16 7.26 23.66
C VAL A 75 12.20 7.63 22.60
N GLN A 76 12.95 8.71 22.83
CA GLN A 76 14.07 9.09 22.00
C GLN A 76 15.39 8.68 22.64
N LEU A 77 16.19 7.89 21.92
CA LEU A 77 17.56 7.57 22.30
C LEU A 77 18.52 8.56 21.62
N PRO A 78 19.54 9.06 22.34
CA PRO A 78 20.55 9.94 21.74
C PRO A 78 21.33 9.21 20.64
N PRO A 79 22.02 9.94 19.74
CA PRO A 79 22.87 9.34 18.71
C PRO A 79 23.81 8.26 19.22
N GLN A 80 23.83 7.13 18.54
CA GLN A 80 24.64 5.96 18.91
C GLN A 80 25.77 5.74 17.91
N ALA A 81 26.96 5.38 18.40
CA ALA A 81 28.08 4.95 17.56
C ALA A 81 27.82 3.53 17.01
N ALA A 82 28.40 3.23 15.85
CA ALA A 82 28.29 1.90 15.24
C ALA A 82 28.83 0.80 16.17
N GLY A 83 28.18 -0.36 16.21
CA GLY A 83 28.60 -1.49 17.03
C GLY A 83 27.47 -2.45 17.39
N GLY A 84 27.68 -3.21 18.46
CA GLY A 84 26.81 -4.30 18.90
C GLY A 84 27.51 -5.66 18.86
N PRO A 85 26.80 -6.76 19.15
CA PRO A 85 25.38 -6.81 19.50
C PRO A 85 25.08 -6.23 20.89
N TYR A 86 23.97 -5.51 20.99
CA TYR A 86 23.43 -4.95 22.24
C TYR A 86 22.12 -5.64 22.64
N ILE A 87 21.67 -5.33 23.86
CA ILE A 87 20.36 -5.73 24.40
C ILE A 87 19.60 -4.46 24.76
N MET A 88 18.30 -4.44 24.44
CA MET A 88 17.34 -3.44 24.89
C MET A 88 16.26 -4.12 25.72
N GLU A 89 15.85 -3.50 26.81
CA GLU A 89 14.70 -3.94 27.59
C GLU A 89 13.62 -2.87 27.54
N VAL A 90 12.39 -3.26 27.22
CA VAL A 90 11.20 -2.41 27.24
C VAL A 90 10.21 -3.04 28.20
N ASN A 91 10.10 -2.49 29.41
CA ASN A 91 9.45 -3.17 30.55
C ASN A 91 9.96 -4.63 30.67
N GLU A 92 9.07 -5.63 30.53
CA GLU A 92 9.39 -7.05 30.59
C GLU A 92 9.87 -7.66 29.25
N ILE A 93 9.83 -6.90 28.15
CA ILE A 93 10.24 -7.37 26.82
C ILE A 93 11.76 -7.18 26.68
N VAL A 94 12.47 -8.26 26.37
CA VAL A 94 13.91 -8.23 26.09
C VAL A 94 14.14 -8.41 24.61
N ILE A 95 14.82 -7.44 24.00
CA ILE A 95 15.21 -7.42 22.59
C ILE A 95 16.71 -7.64 22.50
N ARG A 96 17.12 -8.65 21.74
CA ARG A 96 18.49 -9.16 21.70
C ARG A 96 19.12 -8.93 20.34
N ASP A 97 20.45 -8.96 20.31
CA ASP A 97 21.23 -8.92 19.07
C ASP A 97 20.97 -7.63 18.26
N ILE A 98 20.91 -6.49 18.95
CA ILE A 98 20.69 -5.20 18.31
C ILE A 98 22.02 -4.66 17.80
N LEU A 99 22.08 -4.34 16.51
CA LEU A 99 23.22 -3.66 15.90
C LEU A 99 22.93 -2.16 15.75
N ILE A 100 23.97 -1.34 15.83
CA ILE A 100 23.93 0.08 15.45
C ILE A 100 24.78 0.23 14.18
N GLY A 101 24.19 0.70 13.09
CA GLY A 101 24.78 0.63 11.76
C GLY A 101 24.18 1.60 10.75
N ASP A 102 24.44 1.37 9.46
CA ASP A 102 23.80 2.10 8.37
C ASP A 102 22.58 1.32 7.87
N VAL A 103 21.40 1.96 7.91
CA VAL A 103 20.12 1.35 7.55
C VAL A 103 19.63 1.92 6.22
N TRP A 104 19.32 1.06 5.26
CA TRP A 104 18.85 1.45 3.93
C TRP A 104 17.44 0.92 3.66
N LEU A 105 16.58 1.77 3.12
CA LEU A 105 15.29 1.36 2.57
C LEU A 105 15.45 0.90 1.13
N ALA A 106 15.18 -0.35 0.82
CA ALA A 106 15.15 -0.85 -0.54
C ALA A 106 13.70 -1.04 -1.00
N SER A 107 13.29 -0.31 -2.03
CA SER A 107 11.90 -0.26 -2.49
C SER A 107 11.77 -0.26 -4.01
N GLY A 108 10.54 -0.47 -4.47
CA GLY A 108 10.19 -0.61 -5.88
C GLY A 108 9.40 -1.88 -6.14
N GLN A 109 9.57 -2.44 -7.34
CA GLN A 109 8.73 -3.54 -7.81
C GLN A 109 9.47 -4.89 -7.92
N SER A 110 9.08 -5.74 -8.88
CA SER A 110 9.52 -7.13 -9.03
C SER A 110 11.04 -7.28 -9.16
N ASN A 111 11.73 -6.29 -9.74
CA ASN A 111 13.20 -6.26 -9.83
C ASN A 111 13.89 -6.01 -8.47
N MET A 112 13.21 -5.32 -7.54
CA MET A 112 13.61 -5.22 -6.14
C MET A 112 13.19 -6.45 -5.32
N GLU A 113 12.21 -7.24 -5.79
CA GLU A 113 11.74 -8.46 -5.12
C GLU A 113 12.47 -9.74 -5.55
N THR A 114 13.32 -9.68 -6.57
CA THR A 114 13.98 -10.87 -7.13
C THR A 114 14.68 -11.65 -6.00
N PRO A 115 14.25 -12.90 -5.71
CA PRO A 115 14.77 -13.64 -4.58
C PRO A 115 16.18 -14.15 -4.84
N ILE A 116 17.01 -14.16 -3.81
CA ILE A 116 18.39 -14.67 -3.86
C ILE A 116 18.48 -16.11 -4.37
N ALA A 117 17.48 -16.94 -4.06
CA ALA A 117 17.44 -18.32 -4.52
C ALA A 117 17.55 -18.47 -6.06
N ARG A 118 17.12 -17.47 -6.84
CA ARG A 118 17.27 -17.48 -8.32
C ARG A 118 18.72 -17.26 -8.79
N LEU A 119 19.60 -16.82 -7.89
CA LEU A 119 20.95 -16.36 -8.22
C LEU A 119 22.06 -17.28 -7.68
N THR A 120 21.72 -18.34 -6.93
CA THR A 120 22.69 -19.23 -6.28
C THR A 120 23.60 -19.96 -7.27
N ASP A 121 23.08 -20.31 -8.45
CA ASP A 121 23.88 -20.99 -9.49
C ASP A 121 24.90 -20.03 -10.13
N ARG A 122 24.52 -18.76 -10.28
CA ARG A 122 25.39 -17.71 -10.82
C ARG A 122 26.42 -17.23 -9.80
N TYR A 123 26.04 -17.20 -8.53
CA TYR A 123 26.87 -16.73 -7.41
C TYR A 123 26.93 -17.78 -6.29
N PRO A 124 27.74 -18.84 -6.45
CA PRO A 124 27.86 -19.91 -5.46
C PRO A 124 28.28 -19.43 -4.07
N GLU A 125 28.93 -18.26 -3.96
CA GLU A 125 29.33 -17.67 -2.69
C GLU A 125 28.15 -17.38 -1.75
N ILE A 126 26.93 -17.25 -2.27
CA ILE A 126 25.70 -17.10 -1.46
C ILE A 126 25.53 -18.28 -0.50
N ASN A 127 25.83 -19.50 -0.96
CA ASN A 127 25.69 -20.71 -0.14
C ASN A 127 26.69 -20.77 1.02
N ALA A 128 27.75 -19.95 0.97
CA ALA A 128 28.75 -19.82 2.02
C ALA A 128 28.57 -18.54 2.86
N SER A 129 27.46 -17.82 2.70
CA SER A 129 27.20 -16.56 3.42
C SER A 129 27.21 -16.79 4.94
N ASN A 130 27.97 -15.97 5.68
CA ASN A 130 28.09 -16.08 7.14
C ASN A 130 28.33 -14.72 7.82
N ASN A 131 27.75 -13.66 7.27
CA ASN A 131 27.95 -12.30 7.76
C ASN A 131 26.86 -11.90 8.76
N HIS A 132 27.16 -12.05 10.05
CA HIS A 132 26.26 -11.65 11.12
C HIS A 132 26.17 -10.12 11.33
N MET A 133 26.90 -9.30 10.59
CA MET A 133 26.83 -7.84 10.70
C MET A 133 25.88 -7.20 9.68
N ILE A 134 25.29 -8.03 8.81
CA ILE A 134 24.27 -7.62 7.86
C ILE A 134 22.93 -8.22 8.27
N ARG A 135 21.89 -7.39 8.24
CA ARG A 135 20.53 -7.77 8.56
C ARG A 135 19.55 -7.33 7.49
N HIS A 136 18.44 -8.05 7.37
CA HIS A 136 17.37 -7.77 6.42
C HIS A 136 16.01 -7.96 7.08
N PHE A 137 15.09 -7.06 6.79
CA PHE A 137 13.68 -7.16 7.16
C PHE A 137 12.83 -6.87 5.92
N LYS A 138 11.99 -7.81 5.52
CA LYS A 138 10.98 -7.59 4.48
C LYS A 138 9.70 -7.08 5.14
N VAL A 139 9.26 -5.89 4.75
CA VAL A 139 7.96 -5.34 5.15
C VAL A 139 6.85 -6.22 4.56
N PRO A 140 5.96 -6.80 5.38
CA PRO A 140 4.84 -7.58 4.88
C PRO A 140 3.95 -6.75 3.96
N THR A 141 3.48 -7.37 2.88
CA THR A 141 2.66 -6.68 1.88
C THR A 141 1.33 -6.22 2.48
N GLN A 142 1.02 -4.94 2.32
CA GLN A 142 -0.26 -4.35 2.66
C GLN A 142 -0.57 -3.24 1.66
N ASN A 143 -1.67 -3.41 0.91
CA ASN A 143 -2.11 -2.43 -0.08
C ASN A 143 -3.47 -1.86 0.36
N THR A 144 -3.48 -0.63 0.85
CA THR A 144 -4.66 0.01 1.44
C THR A 144 -4.85 1.42 0.88
N VAL A 145 -5.59 1.53 -0.23
CA VAL A 145 -5.83 2.80 -0.92
C VAL A 145 -6.57 3.81 -0.03
N GLU A 146 -7.52 3.36 0.79
CA GLU A 146 -8.42 4.25 1.55
C GLU A 146 -7.75 5.06 2.67
N SER A 147 -6.73 4.51 3.33
CA SER A 147 -6.15 5.17 4.50
C SER A 147 -4.77 4.64 4.84
N VAL A 148 -3.96 5.52 5.41
CA VAL A 148 -2.66 5.19 6.01
C VAL A 148 -2.82 4.19 7.16
N GLN A 149 -1.90 3.25 7.25
CA GLN A 149 -1.89 2.25 8.32
C GLN A 149 -0.92 2.67 9.43
N GLY A 150 -1.34 2.49 10.68
CA GLY A 150 -0.53 2.89 11.84
C GLY A 150 0.65 1.96 12.15
N ASP A 151 0.60 0.73 11.65
CA ASP A 151 1.54 -0.37 11.90
C ASP A 151 1.57 -1.30 10.69
N ILE A 152 2.67 -2.05 10.53
CA ILE A 152 2.77 -3.10 9.51
C ILE A 152 1.96 -4.34 9.91
N PRO A 153 1.57 -5.21 8.96
CA PRO A 153 1.01 -6.50 9.31
C PRO A 153 1.96 -7.34 10.18
N ARG A 154 1.40 -8.18 11.05
CA ARG A 154 2.19 -9.08 11.90
C ARG A 154 2.87 -10.18 11.08
N GLY A 155 4.00 -10.67 11.59
CA GLY A 155 4.80 -11.75 11.02
C GLY A 155 6.15 -11.30 10.43
N GLY A 156 6.47 -10.00 10.50
CA GLY A 156 7.77 -9.47 10.07
C GLY A 156 8.90 -9.87 11.02
N LYS A 157 10.08 -10.17 10.48
CA LYS A 157 11.26 -10.57 11.28
C LYS A 157 12.55 -10.07 10.65
N TRP A 158 13.52 -9.75 11.49
CA TRP A 158 14.89 -9.50 11.08
C TRP A 158 15.65 -10.81 10.90
N HIS A 159 16.38 -10.89 9.80
CA HIS A 159 17.23 -12.01 9.43
C HIS A 159 18.69 -11.56 9.32
N SER A 160 19.62 -12.49 9.46
CA SER A 160 21.07 -12.31 9.32
C SER A 160 21.53 -12.76 7.95
N ALA A 161 22.59 -12.17 7.41
CA ALA A 161 23.18 -12.62 6.14
C ALA A 161 24.01 -13.90 6.32
N VAL A 162 23.35 -14.96 6.77
CA VAL A 162 23.89 -16.32 6.90
C VAL A 162 23.17 -17.25 5.94
N ALA A 163 23.85 -18.28 5.45
CA ALA A 163 23.37 -19.18 4.41
C ALA A 163 21.96 -19.76 4.69
N SER A 164 21.65 -20.05 5.95
CA SER A 164 20.34 -20.59 6.36
C SER A 164 19.19 -19.58 6.32
N GLU A 165 19.46 -18.27 6.28
CA GLU A 165 18.45 -17.21 6.35
C GLU A 165 18.34 -16.38 5.05
N VAL A 166 19.41 -16.30 4.24
CA VAL A 166 19.45 -15.44 3.03
C VAL A 166 18.59 -15.92 1.86
N MET A 167 18.16 -17.19 1.83
CA MET A 167 17.48 -17.75 0.65
C MET A 167 16.15 -17.05 0.30
N ASN A 168 15.50 -16.42 1.29
CA ASN A 168 14.25 -15.65 1.10
C ASN A 168 14.47 -14.14 0.99
N TRP A 169 15.72 -13.67 0.91
CA TRP A 169 16.02 -12.25 0.78
C TRP A 169 15.90 -11.79 -0.68
N THR A 170 15.83 -10.48 -0.86
CA THR A 170 15.95 -9.89 -2.18
C THR A 170 17.42 -9.75 -2.58
N ALA A 171 17.73 -10.09 -3.82
CA ALA A 171 19.10 -10.20 -4.32
C ALA A 171 19.85 -8.88 -4.32
N LEU A 172 19.22 -7.79 -4.79
CA LEU A 172 19.87 -6.48 -4.84
C LEU A 172 20.22 -5.97 -3.44
N ALA A 173 19.30 -6.12 -2.47
CA ALA A 173 19.54 -5.68 -1.11
C ALA A 173 20.71 -6.43 -0.46
N TYR A 174 20.84 -7.73 -0.73
CA TYR A 174 21.97 -8.53 -0.24
C TYR A 174 23.30 -8.09 -0.81
N PHE A 175 23.43 -7.97 -2.14
CA PHE A 175 24.70 -7.57 -2.74
C PHE A 175 25.10 -6.14 -2.33
N TYR A 176 24.13 -5.22 -2.27
CA TYR A 176 24.39 -3.86 -1.77
C TYR A 176 24.90 -3.87 -0.33
N ALA A 177 24.26 -4.66 0.54
CA ALA A 177 24.67 -4.73 1.94
C ALA A 177 26.05 -5.38 2.13
N GLN A 178 26.38 -6.41 1.35
CA GLN A 178 27.71 -7.02 1.38
C GLN A 178 28.77 -6.00 0.98
N GLU A 179 28.55 -5.27 -0.11
CA GLU A 179 29.50 -4.27 -0.57
C GLU A 179 29.65 -3.09 0.40
N ALA A 180 28.53 -2.61 0.94
CA ALA A 180 28.54 -1.55 1.95
C ALA A 180 29.27 -1.98 3.22
N TYR A 181 29.03 -3.19 3.71
CA TYR A 181 29.75 -3.74 4.86
C TYR A 181 31.23 -3.94 4.53
N ASP A 182 31.55 -4.48 3.35
CA ASP A 182 32.93 -4.79 2.99
C ASP A 182 33.80 -3.54 2.91
N HIS A 183 33.24 -2.44 2.43
CA HIS A 183 33.91 -1.15 2.36
C HIS A 183 33.99 -0.44 3.72
N THR A 184 32.89 -0.38 4.47
CA THR A 184 32.80 0.46 5.68
C THR A 184 33.16 -0.28 6.98
N LYS A 185 33.03 -1.61 7.00
CA LYS A 185 33.04 -2.48 8.20
C LYS A 185 32.04 -2.06 9.29
N VAL A 186 30.98 -1.35 8.90
CA VAL A 186 29.88 -0.91 9.77
C VAL A 186 28.68 -1.84 9.57
N PRO A 187 27.95 -2.25 10.62
CA PRO A 187 26.75 -3.07 10.45
C PRO A 187 25.77 -2.47 9.45
N VAL A 188 25.10 -3.31 8.65
CA VAL A 188 24.16 -2.85 7.61
C VAL A 188 22.78 -3.46 7.84
N GLY A 189 21.76 -2.62 7.86
CA GLY A 189 20.36 -3.05 7.91
C GLY A 189 19.64 -2.74 6.60
N MET A 190 19.03 -3.74 5.99
CA MET A 190 18.20 -3.58 4.80
C MET A 190 16.72 -3.69 5.17
N LEU A 191 16.00 -2.57 5.13
CA LEU A 191 14.54 -2.53 5.22
C LEU A 191 13.97 -2.63 3.81
N VAL A 192 13.36 -3.75 3.47
CA VAL A 192 12.87 -4.01 2.11
C VAL A 192 11.36 -3.84 2.06
N SER A 193 10.89 -2.84 1.33
CA SER A 193 9.48 -2.56 1.10
C SER A 193 9.22 -2.53 -0.39
N SER A 194 8.86 -3.68 -0.98
CA SER A 194 8.71 -3.82 -2.43
C SER A 194 7.52 -4.72 -2.77
N LEU A 195 6.94 -4.52 -3.96
CA LEU A 195 5.84 -5.34 -4.47
C LEU A 195 5.85 -5.43 -6.01
N GLY A 196 5.89 -6.63 -6.55
CA GLY A 196 5.87 -6.91 -7.98
C GLY A 196 4.64 -6.37 -8.68
N GLY A 197 4.83 -5.83 -9.88
CA GLY A 197 3.75 -5.28 -10.70
C GLY A 197 3.21 -3.92 -10.22
N SER A 198 3.72 -3.36 -9.11
CA SER A 198 3.29 -2.04 -8.65
C SER A 198 3.75 -0.92 -9.61
N ALA A 199 2.89 0.06 -9.85
CA ALA A 199 3.24 1.32 -10.49
C ALA A 199 3.70 2.36 -9.46
N ILE A 200 4.52 3.34 -9.86
CA ILE A 200 5.12 4.33 -8.96
C ILE A 200 4.08 5.12 -8.14
N GLU A 201 2.93 5.44 -8.71
CA GLU A 201 1.85 6.17 -8.06
C GLU A 201 1.26 5.44 -6.84
N SER A 202 1.42 4.12 -6.75
CA SER A 202 1.02 3.36 -5.55
C SER A 202 1.88 3.68 -4.33
N TRP A 203 3.07 4.24 -4.54
CA TRP A 203 4.10 4.53 -3.52
C TRP A 203 4.18 6.00 -3.11
N ILE A 204 3.27 6.83 -3.63
CA ILE A 204 3.16 8.27 -3.36
C ILE A 204 1.87 8.53 -2.59
N SER A 205 1.92 9.37 -1.56
CA SER A 205 0.73 9.78 -0.81
C SER A 205 -0.29 10.55 -1.66
N GLN A 206 -1.57 10.52 -1.25
CA GLN A 206 -2.63 11.26 -1.95
C GLN A 206 -2.35 12.78 -2.00
N GLU A 207 -1.70 13.32 -0.97
CA GLU A 207 -1.31 14.73 -0.92
C GLU A 207 -0.38 15.12 -2.07
N HIS A 208 0.53 14.23 -2.45
CA HIS A 208 1.49 14.47 -3.53
C HIS A 208 1.07 13.89 -4.89
N LEU A 209 -0.16 13.37 -4.98
CA LEU A 209 -0.81 12.98 -6.23
C LEU A 209 -1.85 14.01 -6.70
N LYS A 210 -2.00 15.15 -6.02
CA LYS A 210 -3.01 16.18 -6.34
C LYS A 210 -2.96 16.71 -7.77
N GLU A 211 -1.80 16.69 -8.40
CA GLU A 211 -1.62 17.10 -9.80
C GLU A 211 -2.15 16.07 -10.82
N PHE A 212 -2.60 14.89 -10.34
CA PHE A 212 -3.08 13.77 -11.14
C PHE A 212 -4.48 13.34 -10.68
N PRO A 213 -5.54 14.08 -11.05
CA PRO A 213 -6.90 13.84 -10.56
C PRO A 213 -7.40 12.41 -10.73
N ASP A 214 -7.00 11.73 -11.81
CA ASP A 214 -7.38 10.34 -12.09
C ASP A 214 -6.85 9.34 -11.04
N LEU A 215 -5.78 9.70 -10.32
CA LEU A 215 -5.15 8.88 -9.28
C LEU A 215 -5.68 9.19 -7.88
N LEU A 216 -6.57 10.17 -7.73
CA LEU A 216 -7.11 10.58 -6.45
C LEU A 216 -8.27 9.70 -6.00
N VAL A 217 -8.30 9.46 -4.69
CA VAL A 217 -9.39 8.77 -4.00
C VAL A 217 -10.46 9.79 -3.62
N ASP A 218 -11.70 9.51 -4.00
CA ASP A 218 -12.86 10.26 -3.50
C ASP A 218 -13.22 9.79 -2.07
N GLN A 219 -12.49 10.33 -1.09
CA GLN A 219 -12.64 9.92 0.32
C GLN A 219 -14.06 10.19 0.85
N GLU A 220 -14.68 11.29 0.42
CA GLU A 220 -16.05 11.63 0.81
C GLU A 220 -17.03 10.56 0.32
N ALA A 221 -16.87 10.07 -0.92
CA ALA A 221 -17.70 8.99 -1.43
C ALA A 221 -17.47 7.67 -0.69
N ILE A 222 -16.24 7.36 -0.27
CA ILE A 222 -15.94 6.16 0.56
C ILE A 222 -16.62 6.24 1.92
N ASP A 223 -16.46 7.37 2.61
CA ASP A 223 -16.99 7.57 3.95
C ASP A 223 -18.52 7.59 3.92
N SER A 224 -19.09 8.22 2.89
CA SER A 224 -20.54 8.21 2.65
C SER A 224 -21.04 6.79 2.37
N LEU A 225 -20.34 6.01 1.54
CA LEU A 225 -20.72 4.64 1.21
C LEU A 225 -20.75 3.73 2.45
N LYS A 226 -19.84 3.92 3.41
CA LYS A 226 -19.84 3.18 4.70
C LYS A 226 -21.11 3.47 5.51
N ILE A 227 -21.59 4.71 5.47
CA ILE A 227 -22.81 5.13 6.17
C ILE A 227 -24.06 4.62 5.45
N VAL A 228 -24.20 4.93 4.16
CA VAL A 228 -25.43 4.65 3.39
C VAL A 228 -25.56 3.17 3.01
N GLY A 229 -24.46 2.43 2.96
CA GLY A 229 -24.44 0.98 2.73
C GLY A 229 -24.90 0.16 3.93
N THR A 230 -25.06 0.78 5.11
CA THR A 230 -25.55 0.11 6.32
C THR A 230 -27.07 0.21 6.38
N ASP A 231 -27.75 -0.93 6.60
CA ASP A 231 -29.19 -0.95 6.88
C ASP A 231 -29.46 -0.24 8.22
N ARG A 232 -30.03 0.97 8.14
CA ARG A 232 -30.27 1.87 9.28
C ARG A 232 -31.19 1.26 10.34
N GLY A 233 -32.05 0.31 9.94
CA GLY A 233 -33.02 -0.34 10.81
C GLY A 233 -32.56 -1.67 11.42
N ALA A 234 -31.48 -2.26 10.92
CA ALA A 234 -31.03 -3.57 11.35
C ALA A 234 -30.73 -3.61 12.86
N GLY A 235 -31.38 -4.52 13.58
CA GLY A 235 -31.24 -4.70 15.03
C GLY A 235 -31.84 -3.59 15.89
N LYS A 236 -32.51 -2.59 15.27
CA LYS A 236 -33.10 -1.43 15.97
C LYS A 236 -34.59 -1.35 15.74
N TRP A 237 -35.00 -1.17 14.50
CA TRP A 237 -36.40 -0.86 14.13
C TRP A 237 -37.33 -2.06 14.20
N ASN A 238 -36.78 -3.25 14.43
CA ASN A 238 -37.53 -4.47 14.67
C ASN A 238 -37.80 -4.73 16.16
N THR A 239 -37.29 -3.90 17.09
CA THR A 239 -37.55 -4.05 18.53
C THR A 239 -39.00 -3.69 18.90
N SER A 240 -39.51 -4.26 19.99
CA SER A 240 -40.89 -4.06 20.44
C SER A 240 -41.20 -2.63 20.89
N ASP A 241 -40.22 -1.95 21.46
CA ASP A 241 -40.33 -0.64 22.11
C ASP A 241 -39.84 0.52 21.22
N TRP A 242 -39.47 0.25 19.97
CA TRP A 242 -39.08 1.29 19.03
C TRP A 242 -40.18 2.33 18.83
N ASN A 243 -39.85 3.60 19.04
CA ASN A 243 -40.75 4.71 18.75
C ASN A 243 -40.73 5.02 17.24
N ASP A 244 -41.84 4.74 16.56
CA ASP A 244 -42.03 4.98 15.13
C ASP A 244 -42.93 6.19 14.82
N THR A 245 -43.21 7.06 15.78
CA THR A 245 -44.10 8.22 15.55
C THR A 245 -43.60 9.20 14.48
N ASP A 246 -42.29 9.20 14.20
CA ASP A 246 -41.67 10.03 13.15
C ASP A 246 -41.64 9.34 11.77
N TRP A 247 -42.18 8.12 11.66
CA TRP A 247 -42.22 7.37 10.40
C TRP A 247 -43.34 7.88 9.50
N GLN A 248 -43.16 7.71 8.19
CA GLN A 248 -44.17 8.04 7.21
C GLN A 248 -45.29 6.98 7.22
N THR A 249 -46.47 7.30 6.72
CA THR A 249 -47.58 6.34 6.62
C THR A 249 -47.83 5.91 5.18
N THR A 250 -48.34 4.69 5.01
CA THR A 250 -48.80 4.15 3.72
C THR A 250 -49.89 3.11 3.94
N THR A 251 -50.59 2.71 2.88
CA THR A 251 -51.64 1.68 2.94
C THR A 251 -51.09 0.29 2.62
N VAL A 252 -51.54 -0.75 3.32
CA VAL A 252 -51.24 -2.15 3.00
C VAL A 252 -52.55 -2.90 2.74
N PRO A 253 -52.67 -3.68 1.64
CA PRO A 253 -51.67 -3.87 0.59
C PRO A 253 -51.46 -2.65 -0.30
N GLY A 254 -50.36 -2.66 -1.05
CA GLY A 254 -50.00 -1.65 -2.03
C GLY A 254 -48.51 -1.70 -2.41
N LEU A 255 -48.21 -1.20 -3.60
CA LEU A 255 -46.86 -1.18 -4.16
C LEU A 255 -46.23 0.21 -3.98
N TRP A 256 -44.91 0.27 -3.81
CA TRP A 256 -44.18 1.49 -3.51
C TRP A 256 -44.46 2.60 -4.54
N ARG A 257 -44.38 2.30 -5.85
CA ARG A 257 -44.56 3.32 -6.90
C ARG A 257 -45.98 3.86 -6.96
N THR A 258 -47.00 3.03 -6.71
CA THR A 258 -48.40 3.50 -6.70
C THR A 258 -48.68 4.37 -5.47
N GLN A 259 -47.83 4.28 -4.45
CA GLN A 259 -47.91 5.02 -3.20
C GLN A 259 -46.91 6.18 -3.12
N GLY A 260 -46.22 6.51 -4.22
CA GLY A 260 -45.28 7.63 -4.29
C GLY A 260 -43.91 7.35 -3.65
N LEU A 261 -43.63 6.12 -3.24
CA LEU A 261 -42.31 5.70 -2.77
C LEU A 261 -41.47 5.21 -3.97
N ASP A 262 -40.50 6.02 -4.38
CA ASP A 262 -39.50 5.63 -5.37
C ASP A 262 -38.20 5.27 -4.65
N SER A 263 -38.02 3.98 -4.37
CA SER A 263 -36.81 3.47 -3.74
C SER A 263 -36.52 2.04 -4.20
N LYS A 264 -35.26 1.64 -4.07
CA LYS A 264 -34.76 0.27 -4.28
C LYS A 264 -33.97 -0.10 -3.03
N GLY A 265 -34.17 -1.28 -2.46
CA GLY A 265 -33.47 -1.70 -1.24
C GLY A 265 -34.44 -2.10 -0.14
N VAL A 266 -34.19 -1.63 1.09
CA VAL A 266 -34.88 -2.09 2.29
C VAL A 266 -35.85 -1.04 2.80
N VAL A 267 -37.10 -1.44 2.98
CA VAL A 267 -38.14 -0.64 3.64
C VAL A 267 -38.69 -1.43 4.82
N TYR A 268 -38.71 -0.81 5.99
CA TYR A 268 -39.36 -1.34 7.17
C TYR A 268 -40.78 -0.85 7.22
N TYR A 269 -41.68 -1.73 7.62
CA TYR A 269 -43.08 -1.47 7.86
C TYR A 269 -43.42 -1.84 9.30
N ARG A 270 -44.22 -1.04 9.99
CA ARG A 270 -44.66 -1.28 11.35
C ARG A 270 -46.16 -1.02 11.49
N ARG A 271 -46.85 -1.91 12.18
CA ARG A 271 -48.28 -1.82 12.48
C ARG A 271 -48.56 -2.32 13.87
N ASP A 272 -49.21 -1.46 14.66
CA ASP A 272 -49.75 -1.85 15.94
C ASP A 272 -51.11 -2.55 15.75
N PHE A 273 -51.37 -3.54 16.60
CA PHE A 273 -52.65 -4.26 16.64
C PHE A 273 -52.97 -4.71 18.07
N ASP A 274 -54.25 -4.88 18.37
CA ASP A 274 -54.70 -5.34 19.68
C ASP A 274 -55.05 -6.83 19.67
N ILE A 275 -54.69 -7.52 20.73
CA ILE A 275 -54.98 -8.94 20.97
C ILE A 275 -55.86 -9.07 22.21
N PRO A 276 -56.95 -9.85 22.17
CA PRO A 276 -57.84 -10.00 23.32
C PRO A 276 -57.15 -10.78 24.46
N PRO A 277 -57.55 -10.56 25.73
CA PRO A 277 -56.87 -11.16 26.88
C PRO A 277 -56.77 -12.70 26.86
N TYR A 278 -57.72 -13.41 26.25
CA TYR A 278 -57.69 -14.88 26.18
C TYR A 278 -56.61 -15.44 25.23
N MET A 279 -56.05 -14.60 24.36
CA MET A 279 -54.96 -14.93 23.45
C MET A 279 -53.58 -14.55 24.00
N ASP A 280 -53.51 -14.00 25.23
CA ASP A 280 -52.24 -13.67 25.89
C ASP A 280 -51.31 -14.89 25.96
N GLY A 281 -50.08 -14.73 25.47
CA GLY A 281 -49.08 -15.79 25.42
C GLY A 281 -49.41 -16.99 24.52
N ARG A 282 -50.54 -17.00 23.80
CA ARG A 282 -50.90 -18.10 22.91
C ARG A 282 -50.17 -18.02 21.56
N HIS A 283 -50.07 -19.17 20.90
CA HIS A 283 -49.56 -19.26 19.53
C HIS A 283 -50.60 -18.72 18.54
N ALA A 284 -50.14 -18.26 17.38
CA ALA A 284 -51.01 -17.80 16.29
C ALA A 284 -50.30 -17.96 14.93
N LYS A 285 -51.02 -17.77 13.83
CA LYS A 285 -50.46 -17.73 12.48
C LYS A 285 -50.52 -16.32 11.92
N LEU A 286 -49.44 -15.87 11.31
CA LEU A 286 -49.34 -14.62 10.59
C LEU A 286 -49.39 -14.89 9.09
N LEU A 287 -50.41 -14.34 8.43
CA LEU A 287 -50.54 -14.33 6.98
C LEU A 287 -50.21 -12.92 6.48
N LEU A 288 -49.22 -12.81 5.60
CA LEU A 288 -48.82 -11.54 4.97
C LEU A 288 -48.85 -11.64 3.45
N GLY A 289 -49.86 -12.31 2.90
CA GLY A 289 -50.08 -12.35 1.46
C GLY A 289 -48.84 -12.67 0.62
N MET A 290 -48.58 -11.87 -0.42
CA MET A 290 -47.37 -11.96 -1.24
C MET A 290 -46.66 -10.60 -1.19
N LEU A 291 -45.40 -10.59 -0.81
CA LEU A 291 -44.53 -9.41 -0.81
C LEU A 291 -43.61 -9.46 -2.04
N ILE A 292 -43.23 -8.30 -2.56
CA ILE A 292 -42.27 -8.23 -3.67
C ILE A 292 -40.86 -8.55 -3.14
N ASP A 293 -40.18 -9.49 -3.79
CA ASP A 293 -38.86 -10.03 -3.39
C ASP A 293 -38.85 -10.67 -1.98
N SER A 294 -38.08 -10.16 -1.04
CA SER A 294 -37.73 -10.90 0.19
C SER A 294 -38.08 -10.15 1.45
N ASP A 295 -38.39 -10.89 2.52
CA ASP A 295 -38.82 -10.29 3.79
C ASP A 295 -38.23 -10.98 5.02
N SER A 296 -38.20 -10.24 6.13
CA SER A 296 -37.97 -10.74 7.48
C SER A 296 -38.99 -10.09 8.41
N VAL A 297 -39.72 -10.93 9.15
CA VAL A 297 -40.88 -10.48 9.92
C VAL A 297 -40.66 -10.71 11.40
N PHE A 298 -41.06 -9.72 12.19
CA PHE A 298 -40.93 -9.70 13.62
C PHE A 298 -42.28 -9.36 14.26
N VAL A 299 -42.61 -10.01 15.36
CA VAL A 299 -43.77 -9.69 16.19
C VAL A 299 -43.27 -9.40 17.60
N ASN A 300 -43.56 -8.21 18.13
CA ASN A 300 -43.05 -7.74 19.42
C ASN A 300 -41.54 -7.95 19.61
N GLY A 301 -40.73 -7.66 18.59
CA GLY A 301 -39.28 -7.89 18.68
C GLY A 301 -38.82 -9.29 18.32
N HIS A 302 -39.71 -10.27 18.33
CA HIS A 302 -39.37 -11.67 18.08
C HIS A 302 -39.41 -11.99 16.59
N PHE A 303 -38.34 -12.55 16.03
CA PHE A 303 -38.32 -13.01 14.64
C PHE A 303 -39.28 -14.20 14.46
N VAL A 304 -40.22 -14.11 13.52
CA VAL A 304 -41.22 -15.15 13.27
C VAL A 304 -41.06 -15.84 11.91
N GLY A 305 -40.31 -15.25 10.99
CA GLY A 305 -39.99 -15.90 9.72
C GLY A 305 -39.44 -14.97 8.65
N SER A 306 -39.05 -15.57 7.54
CA SER A 306 -38.53 -14.89 6.36
C SER A 306 -38.84 -15.69 5.09
N THR A 307 -39.00 -14.98 3.99
CA THR A 307 -39.09 -15.55 2.63
C THR A 307 -38.07 -14.86 1.76
N SER A 308 -37.29 -15.62 0.97
CA SER A 308 -36.14 -15.08 0.22
C SER A 308 -36.45 -14.58 -1.20
N TYR A 309 -37.68 -14.74 -1.69
CA TYR A 309 -38.07 -14.33 -3.04
C TYR A 309 -39.58 -14.10 -3.17
N GLN A 310 -40.01 -13.46 -4.27
CA GLN A 310 -41.32 -12.83 -4.40
C GLN A 310 -42.54 -13.76 -4.29
N TYR A 311 -42.50 -14.96 -4.86
CA TYR A 311 -43.74 -15.69 -5.19
C TYR A 311 -44.45 -16.44 -4.04
N PRO A 312 -43.77 -16.98 -3.01
CA PRO A 312 -44.45 -17.73 -1.96
C PRO A 312 -45.43 -16.87 -1.16
N PRO A 313 -46.60 -17.40 -0.77
CA PRO A 313 -47.43 -16.73 0.22
C PRO A 313 -46.71 -16.71 1.58
N ARG A 314 -46.69 -15.56 2.25
CA ARG A 314 -46.03 -15.39 3.56
C ARG A 314 -46.95 -15.94 4.63
N LYS A 315 -46.52 -17.06 5.21
CA LYS A 315 -47.22 -17.78 6.28
C LYS A 315 -46.20 -18.11 7.35
N TYR A 316 -46.29 -17.45 8.50
CA TYR A 316 -45.34 -17.59 9.60
C TYR A 316 -46.08 -17.98 10.87
N ASP A 317 -45.48 -18.84 11.68
CA ASP A 317 -46.01 -19.18 12.99
C ASP A 317 -45.49 -18.15 14.01
N ILE A 318 -46.40 -17.60 14.82
CA ILE A 318 -46.09 -16.79 15.99
C ILE A 318 -46.02 -17.75 17.19
N PRO A 319 -44.83 -17.98 17.77
CA PRO A 319 -44.69 -18.89 18.90
C PRO A 319 -45.48 -18.43 20.14
N ALA A 320 -45.83 -19.39 21.00
CA ALA A 320 -46.37 -19.08 22.31
C ALA A 320 -45.39 -18.20 23.11
N GLY A 321 -45.93 -17.27 23.90
CA GLY A 321 -45.17 -16.30 24.70
C GLY A 321 -44.77 -15.01 23.96
N VAL A 322 -45.00 -14.91 22.64
CA VAL A 322 -44.68 -13.70 21.88
C VAL A 322 -45.80 -12.65 21.94
N LEU A 323 -47.06 -13.08 21.80
CA LEU A 323 -48.24 -12.20 21.88
C LEU A 323 -48.56 -11.82 23.32
N ARG A 324 -49.09 -10.62 23.52
CA ARG A 324 -49.52 -10.09 24.81
C ARG A 324 -50.97 -9.57 24.73
N ALA A 325 -51.71 -9.62 25.82
CA ALA A 325 -53.02 -8.96 25.90
C ALA A 325 -52.89 -7.45 25.62
N GLY A 326 -53.82 -6.90 24.83
CA GLY A 326 -53.80 -5.51 24.40
C GLY A 326 -52.82 -5.27 23.25
N LYS A 327 -52.02 -4.21 23.36
CA LYS A 327 -51.21 -3.69 22.24
C LYS A 327 -50.01 -4.59 21.91
N ASN A 328 -49.89 -4.93 20.63
CA ASN A 328 -48.78 -5.66 20.01
C ASN A 328 -48.32 -4.90 18.75
N ASN A 329 -47.16 -5.28 18.21
CA ASN A 329 -46.63 -4.73 16.97
C ASN A 329 -46.11 -5.82 16.03
N VAL A 330 -46.36 -5.66 14.73
CA VAL A 330 -45.70 -6.42 13.67
C VAL A 330 -44.78 -5.49 12.90
N THR A 331 -43.53 -5.91 12.74
CA THR A 331 -42.54 -5.26 11.88
C THR A 331 -42.20 -6.16 10.70
N VAL A 332 -42.29 -5.62 9.49
CA VAL A 332 -41.85 -6.30 8.25
C VAL A 332 -40.66 -5.53 7.69
N ARG A 333 -39.51 -6.18 7.61
CA ARG A 333 -38.37 -5.71 6.83
C ARG A 333 -38.48 -6.28 5.41
N LEU A 334 -38.82 -5.43 4.44
CA LEU A 334 -39.00 -5.80 3.04
C LEU A 334 -37.82 -5.33 2.20
N MET A 335 -37.20 -6.23 1.46
CA MET A 335 -36.07 -5.96 0.56
C MET A 335 -36.49 -6.22 -0.89
N ALA A 336 -36.51 -5.17 -1.71
CA ALA A 336 -36.79 -5.25 -3.15
C ALA A 336 -35.70 -4.59 -3.99
N ASN A 337 -35.07 -5.35 -4.88
CA ASN A 337 -33.84 -4.94 -5.57
C ASN A 337 -34.08 -4.13 -6.84
N ASN A 338 -35.18 -4.42 -7.56
CA ASN A 338 -35.48 -3.82 -8.87
C ASN A 338 -36.40 -2.59 -8.78
N GLY A 339 -36.64 -2.11 -7.56
CA GLY A 339 -37.62 -1.08 -7.26
C GLY A 339 -39.07 -1.59 -7.31
N ASN A 340 -39.99 -0.77 -6.82
CA ASN A 340 -41.42 -1.09 -6.70
C ASN A 340 -41.71 -2.33 -5.83
N GLY A 341 -41.09 -2.39 -4.66
CA GLY A 341 -41.48 -3.34 -3.63
C GLY A 341 -42.92 -3.13 -3.14
N GLY A 342 -43.34 -3.93 -2.18
CA GLY A 342 -44.61 -3.74 -1.48
C GLY A 342 -45.37 -5.03 -1.25
N PHE A 343 -46.64 -4.86 -0.87
CA PHE A 343 -47.58 -5.92 -0.51
C PHE A 343 -48.59 -6.08 -1.65
N VAL A 344 -48.72 -7.27 -2.21
CA VAL A 344 -49.57 -7.51 -3.40
C VAL A 344 -51.04 -7.55 -3.01
N GLU A 345 -51.88 -6.86 -3.76
CA GLU A 345 -53.34 -6.79 -3.56
C GLU A 345 -54.02 -8.17 -3.71
N ASP A 346 -55.27 -8.26 -3.24
CA ASP A 346 -56.10 -9.48 -3.28
C ASP A 346 -55.49 -10.71 -2.58
N LYS A 347 -54.65 -10.47 -1.56
CA LYS A 347 -54.06 -11.50 -0.69
C LYS A 347 -54.47 -11.28 0.77
N PRO A 348 -54.47 -12.33 1.61
CA PRO A 348 -54.81 -12.20 3.03
C PRO A 348 -53.65 -11.59 3.85
N TYR A 349 -53.95 -10.52 4.58
CA TYR A 349 -53.05 -9.85 5.54
C TYR A 349 -53.70 -9.88 6.93
N LYS A 350 -53.37 -10.88 7.75
CA LYS A 350 -54.06 -11.10 9.02
C LYS A 350 -53.30 -11.98 10.00
N ILE A 351 -53.67 -11.91 11.27
CA ILE A 351 -53.28 -12.86 12.31
C ILE A 351 -54.46 -13.78 12.62
N ILE A 352 -54.22 -15.08 12.68
CA ILE A 352 -55.21 -16.11 12.97
C ILE A 352 -54.79 -16.85 14.25
N GLY A 353 -55.60 -16.73 15.30
CA GLY A 353 -55.55 -17.53 16.52
C GLY A 353 -56.68 -18.56 16.56
N ASP A 354 -56.92 -19.17 17.73
CA ASP A 354 -57.95 -20.20 17.93
C ASP A 354 -59.34 -19.71 17.46
N ASP A 355 -59.88 -18.68 18.13
CA ASP A 355 -61.16 -18.02 17.82
C ASP A 355 -60.96 -16.51 17.55
N MET A 356 -59.83 -16.14 16.94
CA MET A 356 -59.45 -14.74 16.71
C MET A 356 -58.91 -14.54 15.31
N GLU A 357 -59.43 -13.52 14.62
CA GLU A 357 -58.86 -13.00 13.38
C GLU A 357 -58.63 -11.49 13.53
N VAL A 358 -57.39 -11.05 13.29
CA VAL A 358 -57.03 -9.62 13.29
C VAL A 358 -56.63 -9.23 11.88
N ASP A 359 -57.39 -8.31 11.28
CA ASP A 359 -57.07 -7.73 9.98
C ASP A 359 -55.86 -6.79 10.10
N LEU A 360 -54.88 -6.99 9.22
CA LEU A 360 -53.68 -6.18 9.13
C LEU A 360 -53.70 -5.24 7.92
N THR A 361 -54.80 -5.13 7.17
CA THR A 361 -54.91 -4.15 6.09
C THR A 361 -55.10 -2.71 6.61
N GLY A 362 -54.91 -1.72 5.73
CA GLY A 362 -55.06 -0.29 6.02
C GLY A 362 -53.73 0.41 6.29
N GLU A 363 -53.73 1.45 7.13
CA GLU A 363 -52.56 2.31 7.35
C GLU A 363 -51.43 1.64 8.15
N TRP A 364 -50.23 1.60 7.59
CA TRP A 364 -48.99 1.18 8.26
C TRP A 364 -48.02 2.34 8.30
N ARG A 365 -47.11 2.33 9.27
CA ARG A 365 -45.94 3.20 9.27
C ARG A 365 -44.82 2.54 8.49
N TYR A 366 -44.02 3.33 7.78
CA TYR A 366 -42.85 2.83 7.06
C TYR A 366 -41.65 3.78 7.12
N ARG A 367 -40.45 3.21 6.97
CA ARG A 367 -39.19 3.94 6.88
C ARG A 367 -38.20 3.20 5.99
N VAL A 368 -37.48 3.94 5.15
CA VAL A 368 -36.42 3.40 4.31
C VAL A 368 -35.21 3.07 5.18
N GLY A 369 -34.82 1.80 5.21
CA GLY A 369 -33.64 1.30 5.94
C GLY A 369 -32.38 1.33 5.08
N LEU A 370 -32.51 1.09 3.77
CA LEU A 370 -31.40 1.07 2.82
C LEU A 370 -31.89 1.50 1.43
N ASP A 371 -31.20 2.42 0.79
CA ASP A 371 -31.48 2.85 -0.58
C ASP A 371 -30.32 2.50 -1.53
N LEU A 372 -30.58 1.63 -2.50
CA LEU A 372 -29.62 1.16 -3.48
C LEU A 372 -29.29 2.23 -4.53
N ASP A 373 -30.18 3.18 -4.83
CA ASP A 373 -29.88 4.25 -5.76
C ASP A 373 -28.91 5.27 -5.13
N GLU A 374 -29.08 5.57 -3.84
CA GLU A 374 -28.11 6.34 -3.04
C GLU A 374 -26.73 5.67 -3.06
N ILE A 375 -26.67 4.37 -2.76
CA ILE A 375 -25.44 3.56 -2.82
C ILE A 375 -24.81 3.60 -4.21
N ASN A 376 -25.60 3.43 -5.27
CA ASN A 376 -25.12 3.42 -6.65
C ASN A 376 -24.58 4.78 -7.09
N GLY A 377 -25.11 5.89 -6.55
CA GLY A 377 -24.58 7.23 -6.74
C GLY A 377 -23.13 7.34 -6.28
N TYR A 378 -22.82 6.89 -5.07
CA TYR A 378 -21.45 6.89 -4.55
C TYR A 378 -20.54 5.89 -5.27
N LYS A 379 -21.04 4.68 -5.61
CA LYS A 379 -20.24 3.70 -6.37
C LYS A 379 -19.77 4.23 -7.73
N LYS A 380 -20.57 5.08 -8.40
CA LYS A 380 -20.17 5.72 -9.67
C LYS A 380 -19.01 6.70 -9.48
N ARG A 381 -19.02 7.48 -8.38
CA ARG A 381 -17.91 8.38 -8.00
C ARG A 381 -16.61 7.61 -7.77
N LEU A 382 -16.71 6.38 -7.28
CA LEU A 382 -15.58 5.48 -7.03
C LEU A 382 -15.16 4.62 -8.25
N SER A 383 -15.55 5.00 -9.46
CA SER A 383 -15.24 4.23 -10.67
C SER A 383 -13.73 4.15 -10.96
N ASN A 384 -12.95 5.15 -10.56
CA ASN A 384 -11.48 5.19 -10.68
C ASN A 384 -10.77 4.53 -9.50
N PHE A 385 -11.46 3.99 -8.50
CA PHE A 385 -10.84 3.49 -7.26
C PHE A 385 -9.78 2.40 -7.50
N LYS A 386 -9.91 1.61 -8.58
CA LYS A 386 -8.90 0.62 -8.99
C LYS A 386 -7.62 1.22 -9.56
N ALA A 387 -7.69 2.43 -10.11
CA ALA A 387 -6.56 3.17 -10.67
C ALA A 387 -5.97 4.18 -9.67
N ALA A 388 -6.65 4.41 -8.55
CA ALA A 388 -6.17 5.32 -7.51
C ALA A 388 -4.82 4.88 -6.94
N GLY A 389 -3.95 5.85 -6.66
CA GLY A 389 -2.61 5.63 -6.13
C GLY A 389 -2.56 5.38 -4.62
N SER A 390 -1.38 5.57 -4.03
CA SER A 390 -1.11 5.59 -2.58
C SER A 390 -1.30 4.30 -1.78
N GLY A 391 -1.88 3.25 -2.35
CA GLY A 391 -2.19 2.05 -1.58
C GLY A 391 -0.97 1.39 -0.90
N LEU A 392 0.20 1.39 -1.54
CA LEU A 392 1.45 0.85 -0.98
C LEU A 392 2.19 1.86 -0.11
N TYR A 393 2.09 3.16 -0.42
CA TYR A 393 2.52 4.21 0.49
C TYR A 393 1.83 4.05 1.84
N ASN A 394 0.50 3.93 1.83
CA ASN A 394 -0.33 3.84 3.00
C ASN A 394 -0.04 2.60 3.86
N GLY A 395 0.17 1.44 3.23
CA GLY A 395 0.33 0.16 3.91
C GLY A 395 1.77 -0.33 4.11
N MET A 396 2.75 0.21 3.38
CA MET A 396 4.13 -0.31 3.44
C MET A 396 5.20 0.75 3.71
N ILE A 397 4.96 2.02 3.38
CA ILE A 397 5.93 3.11 3.62
C ILE A 397 5.55 3.93 4.86
N TYR A 398 4.31 4.39 4.95
CA TYR A 398 3.83 5.17 6.10
C TYR A 398 3.93 4.42 7.43
N PRO A 399 3.65 3.10 7.53
CA PRO A 399 3.76 2.40 8.81
C PRO A 399 5.19 2.30 9.36
N ILE A 400 6.20 2.41 8.49
CA ILE A 400 7.62 2.32 8.88
C ILE A 400 8.27 3.69 9.09
N ARG A 401 7.51 4.79 8.99
CA ARG A 401 7.98 6.20 9.05
C ARG A 401 8.81 6.57 10.29
N ASN A 402 8.64 5.86 11.40
CA ASN A 402 9.37 6.11 12.64
C ASN A 402 10.78 5.48 12.63
N TYR A 403 11.09 4.62 11.64
CA TYR A 403 12.41 3.99 11.52
C TYR A 403 13.39 4.92 10.80
N ARG A 404 14.48 5.30 11.47
CA ARG A 404 15.51 6.18 10.88
C ARG A 404 16.42 5.40 9.93
N MET A 405 16.84 6.05 8.85
CA MET A 405 17.57 5.43 7.74
C MET A 405 18.68 6.35 7.22
N ARG A 406 19.72 5.75 6.66
CA ARG A 406 20.82 6.41 5.94
C ARG A 406 20.40 6.94 4.57
N GLY A 407 19.48 6.25 3.90
CA GLY A 407 19.04 6.56 2.54
C GLY A 407 18.07 5.51 1.99
N ALA A 408 17.59 5.74 0.78
CA ALA A 408 16.68 4.87 0.06
C ALA A 408 17.28 4.39 -1.28
N ILE A 409 16.91 3.18 -1.70
CA ILE A 409 17.20 2.56 -2.99
C ILE A 409 15.87 2.34 -3.68
N TRP A 410 15.72 2.87 -4.89
CA TRP A 410 14.52 2.75 -5.71
C TRP A 410 14.80 1.98 -6.99
N TYR A 411 14.09 0.85 -7.19
CA TYR A 411 14.18 0.06 -8.40
C TYR A 411 12.78 -0.29 -8.94
N GLN A 412 12.30 0.57 -9.82
CA GLN A 412 10.98 0.49 -10.44
C GLN A 412 10.99 1.27 -11.76
N GLY A 413 10.02 0.95 -12.62
CA GLY A 413 9.67 1.72 -13.81
C GLY A 413 8.96 0.88 -14.87
N GLU A 414 9.10 -0.44 -14.80
CA GLU A 414 8.65 -1.37 -15.84
C GLU A 414 7.13 -1.33 -16.01
N THR A 415 6.37 -1.25 -14.91
CA THR A 415 4.89 -1.12 -14.99
C THR A 415 4.46 0.20 -15.65
N ASN A 416 5.27 1.25 -15.53
CA ASN A 416 4.98 2.57 -16.07
C ASN A 416 5.50 2.76 -17.51
N ALA A 417 6.25 1.80 -18.07
CA ALA A 417 6.85 1.93 -19.41
C ALA A 417 5.83 2.07 -20.55
N GLY A 418 4.56 1.75 -20.33
CA GLY A 418 3.47 2.02 -21.28
C GLY A 418 2.89 3.44 -21.22
N ARG A 419 3.27 4.24 -20.20
CA ARG A 419 2.88 5.64 -20.00
C ARG A 419 4.04 6.44 -19.36
N PRO A 420 5.19 6.55 -20.05
CA PRO A 420 6.42 7.10 -19.48
C PRO A 420 6.37 8.61 -19.23
N GLN A 421 5.48 9.35 -19.90
CA GLN A 421 5.45 10.81 -19.92
C GLN A 421 5.27 11.48 -18.55
N TYR A 422 4.73 10.76 -17.55
CA TYR A 422 4.54 11.26 -16.19
C TYR A 422 5.59 10.75 -15.20
N TYR A 423 6.46 9.84 -15.62
CA TYR A 423 7.32 9.09 -14.70
C TYR A 423 8.33 9.97 -13.97
N GLN A 424 8.91 10.96 -14.66
CA GLN A 424 9.82 11.91 -14.04
C GLN A 424 9.14 12.63 -12.88
N THR A 425 7.97 13.24 -13.13
CA THR A 425 7.21 13.98 -12.12
C THR A 425 6.79 13.08 -10.96
N TYR A 426 6.39 11.83 -11.24
CA TYR A 426 6.10 10.87 -10.17
C TYR A 426 7.33 10.54 -9.33
N LEU A 427 8.50 10.35 -9.94
CA LEU A 427 9.72 10.03 -9.21
C LEU A 427 10.20 11.20 -8.34
N GLU A 428 10.14 12.42 -8.86
CA GLU A 428 10.41 13.64 -8.09
C GLU A 428 9.43 13.79 -6.92
N SER A 429 8.14 13.53 -7.17
CA SER A 429 7.08 13.56 -6.16
C SER A 429 7.30 12.49 -5.08
N LEU A 430 7.68 11.27 -5.44
CA LEU A 430 8.02 10.19 -4.51
C LEU A 430 9.18 10.57 -3.60
N ILE A 431 10.27 11.08 -4.17
CA ILE A 431 11.46 11.47 -3.40
C ILE A 431 11.11 12.58 -2.41
N ARG A 432 10.40 13.62 -2.87
CA ARG A 432 9.92 14.72 -2.02
C ARG A 432 9.02 14.21 -0.90
N ASN A 433 8.03 13.38 -1.25
CA ASN A 433 7.08 12.81 -0.30
C ASN A 433 7.80 12.05 0.83
N TRP A 434 8.75 11.18 0.48
CA TRP A 434 9.42 10.37 1.49
C TRP A 434 10.38 11.22 2.33
N ARG A 435 11.07 12.19 1.75
CA ARG A 435 11.88 13.16 2.51
C ARG A 435 11.04 13.93 3.53
N GLU A 436 9.83 14.35 3.16
CA GLU A 436 8.89 15.00 4.07
C GLU A 436 8.41 14.03 5.16
N LEU A 437 8.01 12.80 4.79
CA LEU A 437 7.55 11.77 5.73
C LEU A 437 8.59 11.47 6.82
N TYR A 438 9.86 11.34 6.44
CA TYR A 438 10.97 11.05 7.36
C TYR A 438 11.58 12.30 8.00
N GLN A 439 11.10 13.51 7.64
CA GLN A 439 11.66 14.79 8.07
C GLN A 439 13.16 14.90 7.77
N ALA A 440 13.56 14.44 6.59
CA ALA A 440 14.94 14.32 6.14
C ALA A 440 15.08 14.90 4.73
N PRO A 441 15.16 16.24 4.56
CA PRO A 441 15.18 16.90 3.25
C PRO A 441 16.38 16.51 2.39
N GLU A 442 17.48 16.08 3.02
CA GLU A 442 18.71 15.64 2.34
C GLU A 442 18.82 14.10 2.26
N LEU A 443 17.74 13.34 2.55
CA LEU A 443 17.79 11.88 2.53
C LEU A 443 18.29 11.40 1.15
N PRO A 444 19.41 10.66 1.08
CA PRO A 444 19.95 10.15 -0.17
C PRO A 444 19.00 9.18 -0.86
N PHE A 445 18.88 9.30 -2.19
CA PHE A 445 18.13 8.36 -3.03
C PHE A 445 19.03 7.76 -4.12
N LEU A 446 19.13 6.44 -4.14
CA LEU A 446 19.87 5.70 -5.15
C LEU A 446 18.86 5.05 -6.09
N ILE A 447 18.93 5.37 -7.38
CA ILE A 447 17.93 4.99 -8.38
C ILE A 447 18.56 4.01 -9.34
N VAL A 448 17.89 2.89 -9.62
CA VAL A 448 18.33 1.94 -10.63
C VAL A 448 17.62 2.26 -11.94
N GLN A 449 18.40 2.52 -12.99
CA GLN A 449 17.86 2.70 -14.33
C GLN A 449 17.31 1.37 -14.86
N LEU A 450 16.25 1.37 -15.67
CA LEU A 450 15.72 0.10 -16.20
C LEU A 450 16.78 -0.67 -17.01
N PRO A 451 16.88 -2.00 -16.82
CA PRO A 451 17.81 -2.85 -17.56
C PRO A 451 17.36 -3.00 -19.02
N ASN A 452 18.15 -3.63 -19.90
CA ASN A 452 17.65 -4.05 -21.21
C ASN A 452 16.61 -5.16 -21.07
N TYR A 453 15.64 -5.16 -21.98
CA TYR A 453 14.58 -6.15 -22.09
C TYR A 453 14.03 -6.17 -23.51
N LEU A 454 13.49 -7.31 -23.95
CA LEU A 454 13.03 -7.62 -25.31
C LEU A 454 14.16 -7.81 -26.33
N GLU A 455 13.79 -8.33 -27.51
CA GLU A 455 14.71 -8.48 -28.64
C GLU A 455 15.30 -7.12 -29.05
N LYS A 456 16.57 -7.16 -29.47
CA LYS A 456 17.24 -6.01 -30.05
C LYS A 456 16.53 -5.60 -31.34
N SER A 457 16.36 -4.29 -31.54
CA SER A 457 15.86 -3.75 -32.79
C SER A 457 17.01 -3.55 -33.78
N ASP A 458 16.79 -3.96 -35.04
CA ASP A 458 17.72 -3.73 -36.14
C ASP A 458 17.69 -2.28 -36.63
N GLU A 459 16.63 -1.53 -36.34
CA GLU A 459 16.45 -0.12 -36.73
C GLU A 459 16.20 0.78 -35.51
N PRO A 460 16.57 2.08 -35.56
CA PRO A 460 16.17 3.04 -34.52
C PRO A 460 14.65 3.15 -34.44
N GLN A 461 14.11 3.17 -33.22
CA GLN A 461 12.66 3.22 -33.00
C GLN A 461 12.31 3.99 -31.72
N GLU A 462 11.03 4.35 -31.59
CA GLU A 462 10.50 4.84 -30.33
C GLU A 462 10.47 3.74 -29.27
N SER A 463 10.66 4.13 -28.01
CA SER A 463 10.78 3.19 -26.90
C SER A 463 10.34 3.85 -25.60
N GLY A 464 9.14 3.49 -25.14
CA GLY A 464 8.67 3.89 -23.81
C GLY A 464 9.60 3.40 -22.69
N TRP A 465 10.36 2.33 -22.94
CA TRP A 465 11.40 1.85 -22.03
C TRP A 465 12.59 2.80 -21.95
N ALA A 466 13.08 3.30 -23.08
CA ALA A 466 14.12 4.33 -23.14
C ALA A 466 13.64 5.66 -22.54
N GLU A 467 12.37 6.02 -22.74
CA GLU A 467 11.76 7.19 -22.08
C GLU A 467 11.73 7.06 -20.55
N ILE A 468 11.45 5.86 -20.01
CA ILE A 468 11.60 5.63 -18.55
C ILE A 468 13.06 5.82 -18.12
N ARG A 469 14.04 5.30 -18.88
CA ARG A 469 15.46 5.48 -18.56
C ARG A 469 15.86 6.95 -18.56
N GLU A 470 15.35 7.72 -19.51
CA GLU A 470 15.51 9.16 -19.59
C GLU A 470 14.87 9.84 -18.37
N ALA A 471 13.63 9.51 -18.03
CA ALA A 471 12.92 10.07 -16.88
C ALA A 471 13.64 9.78 -15.56
N GLN A 472 14.21 8.58 -15.40
CA GLN A 472 15.04 8.21 -14.26
C GLN A 472 16.32 9.05 -14.19
N LEU A 473 16.97 9.33 -15.32
CA LEU A 473 18.14 10.22 -15.37
C LEU A 473 17.76 11.67 -15.03
N LYS A 474 16.75 12.23 -15.71
CA LYS A 474 16.30 13.61 -15.52
C LYS A 474 15.92 13.88 -14.06
N ALA A 475 15.17 12.97 -13.43
CA ALA A 475 14.84 13.10 -12.01
C ALA A 475 16.09 13.21 -11.12
N THR A 476 17.19 12.53 -11.46
CA THR A 476 18.45 12.62 -10.69
C THR A 476 19.29 13.87 -10.97
N GLN A 477 19.00 14.57 -12.07
CA GLN A 477 19.63 15.85 -12.39
C GLN A 477 18.88 17.01 -11.73
N GLU A 478 17.57 16.89 -11.59
CA GLU A 478 16.69 17.91 -10.98
C GLU A 478 16.66 17.81 -9.45
N VAL A 479 16.70 16.61 -8.88
CA VAL A 479 16.58 16.40 -7.43
C VAL A 479 17.96 16.22 -6.80
N PRO A 480 18.37 17.06 -5.82
CA PRO A 480 19.68 16.92 -5.17
C PRO A 480 19.76 15.67 -4.30
N ASN A 481 21.00 15.23 -3.98
CA ASN A 481 21.30 14.01 -3.22
C ASN A 481 20.66 12.75 -3.79
N THR A 482 20.72 12.63 -5.11
CA THR A 482 20.38 11.41 -5.83
C THR A 482 21.58 10.86 -6.59
N ALA A 483 21.59 9.56 -6.85
CA ALA A 483 22.52 8.93 -7.76
C ALA A 483 21.82 7.87 -8.62
N LEU A 484 22.26 7.72 -9.87
CA LEU A 484 21.72 6.75 -10.82
C LEU A 484 22.70 5.60 -11.05
N ALA A 485 22.23 4.37 -10.95
CA ALA A 485 22.92 3.18 -11.44
C ALA A 485 22.38 2.82 -12.84
N VAL A 486 23.16 3.10 -13.88
CA VAL A 486 22.88 2.63 -15.25
C VAL A 486 22.92 1.10 -15.26
N ALA A 487 21.96 0.44 -15.92
CA ALA A 487 21.81 -1.02 -15.85
C ALA A 487 21.43 -1.70 -17.18
N TYR A 488 21.47 -1.01 -18.31
CA TYR A 488 21.02 -1.59 -19.60
C TYR A 488 21.92 -2.71 -20.13
N ASP A 489 23.08 -2.96 -19.54
CA ASP A 489 24.03 -4.01 -19.95
C ASP A 489 23.95 -5.28 -19.09
N VAL A 490 23.15 -5.26 -18.02
CA VAL A 490 23.04 -6.38 -17.07
C VAL A 490 21.71 -7.13 -17.15
N GLY A 491 20.77 -6.65 -17.99
CA GLY A 491 19.51 -7.31 -18.30
C GLY A 491 19.61 -8.35 -19.40
N GLU A 492 18.46 -8.93 -19.69
CA GLU A 492 18.31 -10.07 -20.58
C GLU A 492 17.15 -9.79 -21.54
N TRP A 493 17.29 -10.18 -22.80
CA TRP A 493 16.27 -9.90 -23.81
C TRP A 493 14.95 -10.67 -23.53
N ASN A 494 15.02 -11.84 -22.89
CA ASN A 494 13.89 -12.74 -22.66
C ASN A 494 13.44 -12.84 -21.18
N ASP A 495 14.16 -12.21 -20.25
CA ASP A 495 13.74 -12.11 -18.85
C ASP A 495 13.91 -10.65 -18.38
N ILE A 496 12.80 -10.08 -17.90
CA ILE A 496 12.74 -8.72 -17.37
C ILE A 496 13.50 -8.56 -16.04
N HIS A 497 13.88 -9.66 -15.39
CA HIS A 497 14.58 -9.69 -14.10
C HIS A 497 16.08 -10.03 -14.25
N PRO A 498 16.97 -9.04 -14.47
CA PRO A 498 18.42 -9.27 -14.54
C PRO A 498 18.95 -10.11 -13.37
N LEU A 499 19.65 -11.20 -13.67
CA LEU A 499 20.32 -12.00 -12.64
C LEU A 499 21.62 -11.35 -12.13
N ASN A 500 22.25 -10.45 -12.91
CA ASN A 500 23.46 -9.75 -12.47
C ASN A 500 23.15 -8.56 -11.55
N LYS A 501 22.60 -8.86 -10.37
CA LYS A 501 22.31 -7.85 -9.33
C LYS A 501 23.56 -7.32 -8.62
N LYS A 502 24.69 -8.05 -8.72
CA LYS A 502 25.96 -7.69 -8.10
C LYS A 502 26.56 -6.42 -8.72
N ASP A 503 26.54 -6.30 -10.06
CA ASP A 503 27.05 -5.09 -10.72
C ASP A 503 26.13 -3.88 -10.54
N ILE A 504 24.80 -4.11 -10.43
CA ILE A 504 23.86 -3.04 -10.07
C ILE A 504 24.16 -2.52 -8.65
N ALA A 505 24.35 -3.43 -7.69
CA ALA A 505 24.72 -3.08 -6.31
C ALA A 505 26.01 -2.26 -6.27
N HIS A 506 27.02 -2.66 -7.05
CA HIS A 506 28.28 -1.93 -7.17
C HIS A 506 28.10 -0.49 -7.64
N ARG A 507 27.34 -0.30 -8.73
CA ARG A 507 27.06 1.03 -9.27
C ARG A 507 26.27 1.90 -8.30
N LEU A 508 25.27 1.32 -7.60
CA LEU A 508 24.54 2.03 -6.55
C LEU A 508 25.46 2.44 -5.40
N PHE A 509 26.36 1.56 -4.98
CA PHE A 509 27.25 1.84 -3.86
C PHE A 509 28.31 2.89 -4.19
N LEU A 510 28.80 2.97 -5.44
CA LEU A 510 29.61 4.11 -5.90
C LEU A 510 28.84 5.44 -5.74
N GLY A 511 27.54 5.45 -6.10
CA GLY A 511 26.66 6.58 -5.84
C GLY A 511 26.56 6.92 -4.35
N ALA A 512 26.32 5.92 -3.51
CA ALA A 512 26.25 6.07 -2.05
C ALA A 512 27.54 6.64 -1.44
N ARG A 513 28.70 6.17 -1.90
CA ARG A 513 30.03 6.68 -1.50
C ARG A 513 30.17 8.17 -1.73
N ARG A 514 29.72 8.65 -2.89
CA ARG A 514 29.73 10.08 -3.21
C ARG A 514 28.73 10.88 -2.37
N ILE A 515 27.46 10.50 -2.39
CA ILE A 515 26.38 11.37 -1.86
C ILE A 515 26.09 11.16 -0.36
N SER A 516 26.33 9.95 0.16
CA SER A 516 26.04 9.62 1.57
C SER A 516 27.30 9.60 2.42
N TYR A 517 28.41 9.10 1.91
CA TYR A 517 29.67 9.01 2.65
C TYR A 517 30.64 10.17 2.38
N GLY A 518 30.33 11.05 1.42
CA GLY A 518 31.11 12.25 1.12
C GLY A 518 32.47 11.98 0.46
N GLU A 519 32.64 10.79 -0.12
CA GLU A 519 33.88 10.41 -0.78
C GLU A 519 34.03 11.12 -2.14
N LYS A 520 35.27 11.44 -2.51
CA LYS A 520 35.60 12.02 -3.81
C LYS A 520 36.00 10.91 -4.77
N LEU A 521 35.06 10.48 -5.62
CA LEU A 521 35.25 9.45 -6.63
C LEU A 521 34.38 9.70 -7.87
N ILE A 522 34.71 9.01 -8.96
CA ILE A 522 33.81 8.89 -10.11
C ILE A 522 32.76 7.84 -9.77
N SER A 523 31.49 8.22 -9.82
CA SER A 523 30.36 7.38 -9.42
C SER A 523 29.30 7.21 -10.51
N SER A 524 29.45 7.90 -11.63
CA SER A 524 28.58 7.83 -12.80
C SER A 524 29.41 7.70 -14.07
N GLY A 525 28.83 7.12 -15.12
CA GLY A 525 29.38 7.21 -16.47
C GLY A 525 29.01 8.54 -17.14
N PRO A 526 29.39 8.73 -18.41
CA PRO A 526 29.14 9.97 -19.15
C PRO A 526 27.65 10.34 -19.18
N ILE A 527 27.34 11.59 -18.89
CA ILE A 527 25.98 12.14 -18.97
C ILE A 527 25.99 13.22 -20.04
N TYR A 528 25.11 13.10 -21.04
CA TYR A 528 24.97 14.09 -22.10
C TYR A 528 24.79 15.50 -21.54
N GLN A 529 25.54 16.46 -22.07
CA GLN A 529 25.52 17.86 -21.64
C GLN A 529 24.99 18.80 -22.72
N ASP A 530 25.57 18.72 -23.92
CA ASP A 530 25.26 19.64 -25.00
C ASP A 530 25.65 19.05 -26.36
N MET A 531 25.03 19.56 -27.42
CA MET A 531 25.33 19.21 -28.81
C MET A 531 25.65 20.44 -29.64
N LYS A 532 26.58 20.27 -30.59
CA LYS A 532 26.93 21.30 -31.57
C LYS A 532 26.91 20.72 -32.97
N ILE A 533 26.15 21.34 -33.86
CA ILE A 533 26.12 20.98 -35.28
C ILE A 533 27.34 21.60 -35.97
N GLU A 534 28.13 20.77 -36.65
CA GLU A 534 29.34 21.14 -37.37
C GLU A 534 29.28 20.63 -38.80
N GLY A 535 28.64 21.40 -39.69
CA GLY A 535 28.40 20.99 -41.07
C GLY A 535 27.40 19.83 -41.13
N ASP A 536 27.86 18.66 -41.59
CA ASP A 536 27.08 17.42 -41.70
C ASP A 536 27.27 16.48 -40.50
N LYS A 537 27.83 16.98 -39.38
CA LYS A 537 28.10 16.20 -38.17
C LYS A 537 27.52 16.86 -36.93
N ILE A 538 27.35 16.07 -35.88
CA ILE A 538 27.01 16.54 -34.54
C ILE A 538 28.12 16.17 -33.58
N ALA A 539 28.69 17.16 -32.90
CA ALA A 539 29.63 16.98 -31.80
C ALA A 539 28.88 17.00 -30.46
N LEU A 540 28.99 15.92 -29.70
CA LEU A 540 28.35 15.76 -28.39
C LEU A 540 29.37 15.93 -27.27
N SER A 541 28.96 16.64 -26.21
CA SER A 541 29.75 16.83 -24.99
C SER A 541 29.06 16.18 -23.79
N PHE A 542 29.86 15.78 -22.80
CA PHE A 542 29.41 15.00 -21.67
C PHE A 542 30.00 15.52 -20.35
N THR A 543 29.21 15.44 -19.30
CA THR A 543 29.68 15.48 -17.90
C THR A 543 30.04 14.07 -17.41
N GLU A 544 30.60 13.96 -16.20
CA GLU A 544 30.94 12.67 -15.54
C GLU A 544 31.90 11.77 -16.37
N ILE A 545 32.74 12.39 -17.21
CA ILE A 545 33.74 11.69 -18.04
C ILE A 545 34.98 11.24 -17.28
N GLY A 546 35.15 11.66 -16.02
CA GLY A 546 36.36 11.36 -15.23
C GLY A 546 37.65 11.70 -15.97
N GLY A 547 38.47 10.67 -16.24
CA GLY A 547 39.72 10.82 -17.00
C GLY A 547 39.57 10.83 -18.53
N GLY A 548 38.35 10.86 -19.07
CA GLY A 548 38.06 10.88 -20.50
C GLY A 548 37.04 9.83 -20.95
N LEU A 549 36.59 9.93 -22.19
CA LEU A 549 35.68 8.99 -22.83
C LEU A 549 36.43 7.80 -23.43
N ARG A 550 35.80 6.63 -23.42
CA ARG A 550 36.26 5.45 -24.14
C ARG A 550 35.09 4.63 -24.68
N SER A 551 35.39 3.79 -25.66
CA SER A 551 34.52 2.66 -25.99
C SER A 551 34.88 1.48 -25.09
N ARG A 552 33.88 0.77 -24.54
CA ARG A 552 34.07 -0.49 -23.82
C ARG A 552 34.83 -1.50 -24.69
N ASP A 553 34.44 -1.57 -25.96
CA ASP A 553 34.99 -2.48 -26.95
C ASP A 553 34.72 -1.97 -28.37
N GLY A 554 35.70 -2.12 -29.27
CA GLY A 554 35.55 -1.81 -30.69
C GLY A 554 35.08 -0.38 -31.00
N ALA A 555 34.44 -0.22 -32.16
CA ALA A 555 33.82 1.03 -32.58
C ALA A 555 32.58 1.36 -31.74
N LEU A 556 32.26 2.65 -31.57
CA LEU A 556 31.05 3.07 -30.87
C LEU A 556 29.80 2.59 -31.60
N ARG A 557 28.80 2.16 -30.84
CA ARG A 557 27.52 1.63 -31.34
C ARG A 557 26.34 2.32 -30.67
N HIS A 558 25.15 2.09 -31.23
CA HIS A 558 23.87 2.62 -30.72
C HIS A 558 23.71 4.14 -30.76
N PHE A 559 24.41 4.82 -31.66
CA PHE A 559 24.12 6.21 -32.01
C PHE A 559 23.20 6.25 -33.23
N ALA A 560 22.07 6.95 -33.10
CA ALA A 560 21.17 7.25 -34.20
C ALA A 560 21.14 8.76 -34.45
N ILE A 561 21.07 9.18 -35.71
CA ILE A 561 21.06 10.58 -36.12
C ILE A 561 19.84 10.86 -37.01
N ALA A 562 19.24 12.03 -36.86
CA ALA A 562 18.09 12.47 -37.67
C ALA A 562 18.37 13.82 -38.33
N GLY A 563 17.84 14.00 -39.54
CA GLY A 563 17.79 15.28 -40.23
C GLY A 563 16.47 16.03 -39.99
N GLU A 564 16.22 17.07 -40.80
CA GLU A 564 15.00 17.90 -40.72
C GLU A 564 13.69 17.11 -40.88
N ASP A 565 13.72 15.89 -41.41
CA ASP A 565 12.57 14.99 -41.56
C ASP A 565 12.24 14.17 -40.31
N GLN A 566 13.03 14.34 -39.23
CA GLN A 566 12.87 13.68 -37.92
C GLN A 566 12.97 12.15 -37.96
N LYS A 567 13.52 11.58 -39.03
CA LYS A 567 13.71 10.13 -39.15
C LYS A 567 15.09 9.74 -38.67
N PHE A 568 15.14 8.97 -37.60
CA PHE A 568 16.39 8.44 -37.07
C PHE A 568 16.90 7.27 -37.91
N VAL A 569 18.18 7.34 -38.26
CA VAL A 569 18.95 6.25 -38.88
C VAL A 569 20.20 5.98 -38.05
N TRP A 570 20.76 4.77 -38.11
CA TRP A 570 22.04 4.49 -37.44
C TRP A 570 23.16 5.39 -37.96
N ALA A 571 24.07 5.78 -37.07
CA ALA A 571 25.14 6.72 -37.35
C ALA A 571 26.51 6.15 -37.00
N ASP A 572 27.52 6.59 -37.73
CA ASP A 572 28.92 6.43 -37.34
C ASP A 572 29.23 7.39 -36.19
N ALA A 573 29.91 6.87 -35.16
CA ALA A 573 30.32 7.67 -34.01
C ALA A 573 31.79 7.42 -33.66
N VAL A 574 32.54 8.50 -33.40
CA VAL A 574 33.95 8.44 -33.01
C VAL A 574 34.25 9.38 -31.84
N ILE A 575 35.15 8.96 -30.95
CA ILE A 575 35.62 9.80 -29.84
C ILE A 575 36.74 10.70 -30.35
N GLN A 576 36.61 12.02 -30.18
CA GLN A 576 37.64 13.00 -30.51
C GLN A 576 37.94 13.87 -29.28
N GLY A 577 38.98 13.49 -28.52
CA GLY A 577 39.24 14.11 -27.22
C GLY A 577 38.13 13.78 -26.23
N ASN A 578 37.41 14.79 -25.73
CA ASN A 578 36.30 14.62 -24.79
C ASN A 578 34.91 14.74 -25.43
N THR A 579 34.84 14.72 -26.77
CA THR A 579 33.58 14.75 -27.51
C THR A 579 33.35 13.46 -28.28
N VAL A 580 32.08 13.16 -28.57
CA VAL A 580 31.69 12.13 -29.55
C VAL A 580 31.19 12.85 -30.79
N ILE A 581 31.81 12.57 -31.93
CA ILE A 581 31.41 13.08 -33.24
C ILE A 581 30.53 12.05 -33.90
N VAL A 582 29.30 12.42 -34.24
CA VAL A 582 28.27 11.56 -34.82
C VAL A 582 27.94 12.06 -36.22
N SER A 583 27.89 11.14 -37.20
CA SER A 583 27.60 11.47 -38.59
C SER A 583 26.96 10.30 -39.34
N ASN A 584 26.22 10.61 -40.40
CA ASN A 584 25.74 9.62 -41.37
C ASN A 584 25.88 10.22 -42.78
N ALA A 585 26.37 9.43 -43.74
CA ALA A 585 26.67 9.89 -45.09
C ALA A 585 25.45 10.46 -45.84
N ASP A 586 24.25 9.97 -45.53
CA ASP A 586 23.00 10.38 -46.19
C ASP A 586 22.34 11.59 -45.50
N ILE A 587 22.70 11.89 -44.24
CA ILE A 587 22.13 12.99 -43.47
C ILE A 587 23.02 14.24 -43.58
N LYS A 588 22.70 15.11 -44.55
CA LYS A 588 23.49 16.34 -44.82
C LYS A 588 23.24 17.51 -43.87
N LYS A 589 22.12 17.50 -43.18
CA LYS A 589 21.71 18.53 -42.21
C LYS A 589 21.17 17.86 -40.95
N PRO A 590 22.05 17.28 -40.12
CA PRO A 590 21.60 16.61 -38.91
C PRO A 590 21.09 17.63 -37.89
N ILE A 591 20.01 17.29 -37.19
CA ILE A 591 19.40 18.14 -36.15
C ILE A 591 19.27 17.45 -34.80
N ALA A 592 19.38 16.11 -34.75
CA ALA A 592 19.25 15.37 -33.49
C ALA A 592 20.05 14.08 -33.48
N VAL A 593 20.45 13.65 -32.27
CA VAL A 593 21.09 12.37 -31.98
C VAL A 593 20.37 11.68 -30.82
N ARG A 594 20.30 10.35 -30.90
CA ARG A 594 19.89 9.47 -29.81
C ARG A 594 20.99 8.44 -29.54
N TYR A 595 21.20 8.12 -28.26
CA TYR A 595 22.15 7.09 -27.84
C TYR A 595 21.47 6.06 -26.94
N GLY A 596 21.61 4.78 -27.27
CA GLY A 596 21.03 3.69 -26.48
C GLY A 596 19.50 3.74 -26.37
N TRP A 597 18.83 4.42 -27.31
CA TRP A 597 17.39 4.67 -27.30
C TRP A 597 16.61 3.47 -27.86
N SER A 598 16.54 2.40 -27.08
CA SER A 598 15.77 1.19 -27.40
C SER A 598 15.44 0.41 -26.13
N ASN A 599 14.52 -0.56 -26.24
CA ASN A 599 14.24 -1.47 -25.13
C ASN A 599 15.49 -2.28 -24.76
N ASN A 600 16.21 -2.77 -25.78
CA ASN A 600 17.44 -3.53 -25.63
C ASN A 600 18.61 -2.92 -26.41
N PRO A 601 19.42 -2.07 -25.76
CA PRO A 601 20.67 -1.55 -26.31
C PRO A 601 21.90 -2.33 -25.78
N GLU A 602 21.84 -3.67 -25.74
CA GLU A 602 22.89 -4.51 -25.12
C GLU A 602 24.31 -4.25 -25.63
N ASP A 603 24.46 -3.87 -26.92
CA ASP A 603 25.78 -3.61 -27.51
C ASP A 603 26.24 -2.15 -27.35
N ALA A 604 25.46 -1.30 -26.67
CA ALA A 604 25.83 0.09 -26.42
C ALA A 604 27.05 0.14 -25.48
N ASN A 605 28.06 0.92 -25.89
CA ASN A 605 29.42 0.73 -25.38
C ASN A 605 30.17 2.03 -25.07
N LEU A 606 29.50 3.18 -24.95
CA LEU A 606 30.14 4.43 -24.51
C LEU A 606 30.33 4.38 -23.00
N GLU A 607 31.58 4.52 -22.55
CA GLU A 607 31.96 4.57 -21.13
C GLU A 607 32.89 5.74 -20.86
N ASN A 608 33.07 6.06 -19.59
CA ASN A 608 34.23 6.84 -19.16
C ASN A 608 35.43 5.91 -18.88
N ASN A 609 36.60 6.51 -18.67
CA ASN A 609 37.83 5.78 -18.34
C ASN A 609 37.79 5.02 -17.01
N ALA A 610 36.78 5.25 -16.16
CA ALA A 610 36.53 4.46 -14.96
C ALA A 610 35.70 3.18 -15.24
N GLY A 611 35.24 2.98 -16.49
CA GLY A 611 34.44 1.82 -16.89
C GLY A 611 32.97 1.91 -16.54
N LEU A 612 32.45 3.12 -16.33
CA LEU A 612 31.03 3.35 -16.11
C LEU A 612 30.34 3.79 -17.40
N LEU A 613 29.21 3.14 -17.70
CA LEU A 613 28.41 3.35 -18.89
C LEU A 613 27.75 4.72 -18.94
N ALA A 614 27.74 5.30 -20.14
CA ALA A 614 26.93 6.46 -20.41
C ALA A 614 25.44 6.11 -20.30
N SER A 615 24.66 6.96 -19.65
CA SER A 615 23.20 6.81 -19.63
C SER A 615 22.64 7.03 -21.04
N PRO A 616 21.61 6.28 -21.47
CA PRO A 616 20.87 6.58 -22.69
C PRO A 616 20.32 8.01 -22.66
N PHE A 617 20.30 8.66 -23.82
CA PHE A 617 19.82 10.04 -23.99
C PHE A 617 19.29 10.30 -25.40
N ARG A 618 18.59 11.41 -25.53
CA ARG A 618 18.21 12.03 -26.81
C ARG A 618 18.53 13.52 -26.79
N THR A 619 18.65 14.13 -27.95
CA THR A 619 18.83 15.60 -28.09
C THR A 619 17.61 16.29 -28.69
N ASP A 620 16.59 15.54 -29.09
CA ASP A 620 15.29 16.02 -29.57
C ASP A 620 14.25 16.16 -28.44
N ASP A 621 13.19 16.92 -28.71
CA ASP A 621 12.08 17.21 -27.80
C ASP A 621 10.69 16.81 -28.36
N TRP A 622 10.64 16.15 -29.52
CA TRP A 622 9.38 15.78 -30.20
C TRP A 622 8.91 14.35 -29.91
#